data_AF-A0A503BE18-F1
#
_entry.id   AF-A0A503BE18-F1
#
_cell.length_a   1.000
_cell.length_b   1.000
_cell.length_c   1.000
_cell.angle_alpha   90.00
_cell.angle_beta   90.00
_cell.angle_gamma   90.00
#
_symmetry.space_group_name_H-M   'P 1'
#
loop_
_entity.id
_entity.type
_entity.pdbx_description
1 polymer ?
#
loop_
_entity_poly.entity_id
_entity_poly.type
_entity_poly.pdbx_seq_one_letter_code
_entity_poly.pdbx_strand_id
1 'polypeptide(L)'
;MTKRPTSVVAPDGVRQYAVAQEAEVLAMTEALKLQDALPEVAALSLAGILAKLEVIVGADRDIGDPTDFPWPHLASVLRDLKAIAGDLPPYESDRSTTHADVARHLEQATQLLEAVETEEAAEHIRQTATSFAEISVFPKPAEKPAEFQDPSRCRHSR
;
A
#
# COMPACT_ATOMS: atom_id res chain seq x y z
N MET A 1 78.10 29.46 20.38
CA MET A 1 77.19 29.93 19.31
C MET A 1 75.96 29.04 19.30
N THR A 2 74.89 29.44 19.98
CA THR A 2 73.64 28.67 20.05
C THR A 2 72.69 29.17 18.96
N LYS A 3 72.55 28.40 17.87
CA LYS A 3 71.54 28.66 16.84
C LYS A 3 70.16 28.37 17.43
N ARG A 4 69.30 29.38 17.52
CA ARG A 4 67.87 29.18 17.79
C ARG A 4 67.23 28.50 16.58
N PRO A 5 66.35 27.51 16.76
CA PRO A 5 65.61 26.93 15.65
C PRO A 5 64.60 27.98 15.13
N THR A 6 64.73 28.32 13.86
CA THR A 6 63.77 29.15 13.14
C THR A 6 62.43 28.41 13.12
N SER A 7 61.43 28.98 13.79
CA SER A 7 60.05 28.54 13.67
C SER A 7 59.67 28.53 12.20
N VAL A 8 59.33 27.36 11.66
CA VAL A 8 58.74 27.23 10.34
C VAL A 8 57.31 27.74 10.46
N VAL A 9 57.19 29.06 10.35
CA VAL A 9 55.95 29.79 10.27
C VAL A 9 55.32 29.38 8.93
N ALA A 10 54.25 28.56 8.98
CA ALA A 10 53.45 28.26 7.79
C ALA A 10 53.11 29.58 7.06
N PRO A 11 53.12 29.61 5.72
CA PRO A 11 52.84 30.83 4.97
C PRO A 11 51.48 31.39 5.39
N ASP A 12 51.36 32.71 5.53
CA ASP A 12 50.17 33.35 6.12
C ASP A 12 48.86 32.92 5.44
N GLY A 13 48.90 32.61 4.14
CA GLY A 13 47.75 32.05 3.41
C GLY A 13 47.26 30.69 3.93
N VAL A 14 48.15 29.81 4.42
CA VAL A 14 47.76 28.50 5.00
C VAL A 14 47.09 28.69 6.37
N ARG A 15 47.55 29.67 7.17
CA ARG A 15 46.88 30.02 8.43
C ARG A 15 45.52 30.66 8.19
N GLN A 16 45.44 31.60 7.24
CA GLN A 16 44.18 32.25 6.88
C GLN A 16 43.17 31.26 6.31
N TYR A 17 43.62 30.31 5.49
CA TYR A 17 42.79 29.22 4.98
C TYR A 17 42.26 28.33 6.12
N ALA A 18 43.12 27.92 7.07
CA ALA A 18 42.68 27.12 8.21
C ALA A 18 41.62 27.85 9.05
N VAL A 19 41.81 29.15 9.32
CA VAL A 19 40.81 29.97 10.03
C VAL A 19 39.50 30.09 9.25
N ALA A 20 39.56 30.27 7.92
CA ALA A 20 38.36 30.32 7.09
C ALA A 20 37.60 28.99 7.09
N GLN A 21 38.32 27.87 7.02
CA GLN A 21 37.75 26.52 7.10
C GLN A 21 37.08 26.26 8.46
N GLU A 22 37.73 26.64 9.56
CA GLU A 22 37.14 26.54 10.89
C GLU A 22 35.87 27.40 11.02
N ALA A 23 35.89 28.62 10.48
CA ALA A 23 34.72 29.51 10.47
C ALA A 23 33.56 28.94 9.66
N GLU A 24 33.84 28.29 8.51
CA GLU A 24 32.83 27.63 7.68
C GLU A 24 32.15 26.48 8.44
N VAL A 25 32.95 25.59 9.05
CA VAL A 25 32.43 24.47 9.84
C VAL A 25 31.58 24.95 11.01
N LEU A 26 32.03 26.00 11.71
CA LEU A 26 31.26 26.59 12.80
C LEU A 26 29.94 27.19 12.31
N ALA A 27 29.95 27.94 11.20
CA ALA A 27 28.74 28.53 10.63
C ALA A 27 27.73 27.44 10.21
N MET A 28 28.20 26.36 9.57
CA MET A 28 27.36 25.22 9.21
C MET A 28 26.77 24.54 10.44
N THR A 29 27.59 24.33 11.47
CA THR A 29 27.16 23.69 12.72
C THR A 29 26.11 24.52 13.45
N GLU A 30 26.30 25.84 13.55
CA GLU A 30 25.33 26.73 14.17
C GLU A 30 24.03 26.80 13.37
N ALA A 31 24.10 26.80 12.03
CA ALA A 31 22.91 26.73 11.18
C ALA A 31 22.13 25.43 11.41
N LEU A 32 22.81 24.30 11.61
CA LEU A 32 22.17 23.02 11.92
C LEU A 32 21.50 23.04 13.30
N LYS A 33 22.17 23.56 14.33
CA LYS A 33 21.59 23.72 15.67
C LYS A 33 20.33 24.56 15.67
N LEU A 34 20.30 25.64 14.87
CA LEU A 34 19.11 26.47 14.73
C LEU A 34 17.96 25.67 14.11
N GLN A 35 18.22 24.84 13.11
CA GLN A 35 17.22 23.96 12.51
C GLN A 35 16.69 22.94 13.52
N ASP A 36 17.57 22.34 14.33
CA ASP A 36 17.18 21.40 15.38
C ASP A 36 16.31 22.04 16.46
N ALA A 37 16.53 23.33 16.76
CA ALA A 37 15.77 24.10 17.74
C ALA A 37 14.45 24.69 17.20
N LEU A 38 14.24 24.71 15.89
CA LEU A 38 13.02 25.28 15.27
C LEU A 38 11.69 24.74 15.84
N PRO A 39 11.55 23.45 16.19
CA PRO A 39 10.31 22.93 16.77
C PRO A 39 9.91 23.60 18.09
N GLU A 40 10.87 24.15 18.84
CA GLU A 40 10.66 24.77 20.15
C GLU A 40 10.23 26.25 20.05
N VAL A 41 10.53 26.91 18.92
CA VAL A 41 10.23 28.33 18.71
C VAL A 41 8.81 28.48 18.17
N ALA A 42 7.88 29.12 18.89
CA ALA A 42 6.51 29.31 18.40
C ALA A 42 6.43 30.33 17.25
N ALA A 43 5.74 30.00 16.16
CA ALA A 43 5.41 30.95 15.10
C ALA A 43 4.12 31.71 15.45
N LEU A 44 4.24 33.03 15.63
CA LEU A 44 3.11 33.90 16.01
C LEU A 44 2.32 34.45 14.81
N SER A 45 2.70 34.08 13.59
CA SER A 45 2.07 34.55 12.35
C SER A 45 2.13 33.50 11.26
N LEU A 46 1.23 33.61 10.28
CA LEU A 46 1.25 32.73 9.09
C LEU A 46 2.58 32.82 8.33
N ALA A 47 3.18 34.01 8.26
CA ALA A 47 4.51 34.20 7.66
C ALA A 47 5.59 33.41 8.42
N GLY A 48 5.53 33.36 9.75
CA GLY A 48 6.44 32.54 10.55
C GLY A 48 6.23 31.04 10.35
N ILE A 49 4.98 30.60 10.15
CA ILE A 49 4.64 29.22 9.82
C ILE A 49 5.21 28.84 8.44
N LEU A 50 5.04 29.71 7.44
CA LEU A 50 5.61 29.51 6.11
C LEU A 50 7.14 29.44 6.17
N ALA A 51 7.78 30.32 6.94
CA ALA A 51 9.23 30.30 7.13
C ALA A 51 9.71 28.96 7.73
N LYS A 52 9.00 28.40 8.72
CA LYS A 52 9.31 27.06 9.25
C LYS A 52 9.20 25.98 8.17
N LEU A 53 8.14 26.01 7.37
CA LEU A 53 7.92 25.05 6.29
C LEU A 53 8.99 25.15 5.20
N GLU A 54 9.41 26.36 4.83
CA GLU A 54 10.49 26.58 3.88
C GLU A 54 11.82 25.99 4.38
N VAL A 55 12.13 26.13 5.68
CA VAL A 55 13.31 25.50 6.26
C VAL A 55 13.22 23.98 6.23
N ILE A 56 12.07 23.40 6.58
CA ILE A 56 11.86 21.95 6.52
C ILE A 56 12.06 21.42 5.10
N VAL A 57 11.40 22.04 4.10
CA VAL A 57 11.51 21.65 2.69
C VAL A 57 12.93 21.86 2.15
N GLY A 58 13.62 22.90 2.62
CA GLY A 58 15.02 23.18 2.26
C GLY A 58 15.98 22.12 2.79
N ALA A 59 15.76 21.63 4.02
CA ALA A 59 16.57 20.59 4.66
C ALA A 59 16.30 19.17 4.13
N ASP A 60 15.05 18.89 3.71
CA ASP A 60 14.60 17.54 3.29
C ASP A 60 15.16 17.08 1.93
N ARG A 61 15.81 17.97 1.16
CA ARG A 61 16.42 17.62 -0.14
C ARG A 61 17.61 16.66 -0.05
N ASP A 62 18.15 16.46 1.15
CA ASP A 62 19.31 15.61 1.42
C ASP A 62 18.98 14.39 2.30
N ILE A 63 17.70 14.13 2.62
CA ILE A 63 17.30 12.98 3.44
C ILE A 63 17.49 11.68 2.65
N GLY A 64 18.53 10.93 3.03
CA GLY A 64 18.84 9.62 2.46
C GLY A 64 17.98 8.48 3.04
N ASP A 65 17.42 8.66 4.24
CA ASP A 65 16.58 7.67 4.92
C ASP A 65 15.16 8.20 5.14
N PRO A 66 14.12 7.61 4.52
CA PRO A 66 12.74 8.02 4.71
C PRO A 66 12.23 7.92 6.17
N THR A 67 12.95 7.25 7.08
CA THR A 67 12.64 7.28 8.52
C THR A 67 13.09 8.56 9.25
N ASP A 68 13.99 9.36 8.69
CA ASP A 68 14.44 10.65 9.26
C ASP A 68 13.47 11.81 8.97
N PHE A 69 12.19 11.48 8.76
CA PHE A 69 11.17 12.48 8.47
C PHE A 69 11.02 13.47 9.64
N PRO A 70 10.92 14.79 9.40
CA PRO A 70 10.97 15.84 10.42
C PRO A 70 9.65 15.99 11.19
N TRP A 71 9.22 14.91 11.85
CA TRP A 71 7.99 14.85 12.66
C TRP A 71 7.92 15.92 13.75
N PRO A 72 8.99 16.22 14.53
CA PRO A 72 8.94 17.27 15.54
C PRO A 72 8.65 18.65 14.94
N HIS A 73 9.25 18.96 13.79
CA HIS A 73 9.05 20.23 13.08
C HIS A 73 7.63 20.34 12.55
N LEU A 74 7.10 19.29 11.93
CA LEU A 74 5.72 19.28 11.43
C LEU A 74 4.71 19.41 12.57
N ALA A 75 4.93 18.72 13.70
CA ALA A 75 4.08 18.85 14.89
C ALA A 75 4.08 20.28 15.45
N SER A 76 5.23 20.97 15.42
CA SER A 76 5.35 22.37 15.81
C SER A 76 4.56 23.30 14.88
N VAL A 77 4.69 23.13 13.56
CA VAL A 77 3.92 23.87 12.56
C VAL A 77 2.41 23.69 12.78
N LEU A 78 1.95 22.46 13.00
CA LEU A 78 0.53 22.18 13.25
C LEU A 78 0.03 22.83 14.54
N ARG A 79 0.85 22.85 15.59
CA ARG A 79 0.54 23.54 16.85
C ARG A 79 0.37 25.04 16.63
N ASP A 80 1.30 25.66 15.90
CA ASP A 80 1.25 27.10 15.61
C ASP A 80 0.06 27.44 14.72
N LEU A 81 -0.24 26.61 13.71
CA LEU A 81 -1.40 26.80 12.85
C LEU A 81 -2.70 26.74 13.64
N LYS A 82 -2.83 25.79 14.57
CA LYS A 82 -3.97 25.70 15.49
C LYS A 82 -4.07 26.92 16.41
N ALA A 83 -2.94 27.47 16.85
CA ALA A 83 -2.95 28.68 17.67
C ALA A 83 -3.50 29.90 16.91
N ILE A 84 -3.31 29.96 15.59
CA ILE A 84 -3.78 31.07 14.74
C ILE A 84 -5.20 30.82 14.20
N ALA A 85 -5.46 29.63 13.67
CA ALA A 85 -6.70 29.29 12.97
C ALA A 85 -7.77 28.66 13.88
N GLY A 86 -7.41 28.28 15.11
CA GLY A 86 -8.23 27.44 15.97
C GLY A 86 -8.11 25.95 15.64
N ASP A 87 -8.80 25.12 16.42
CA ASP A 87 -8.89 23.69 16.12
C ASP A 87 -9.81 23.45 14.92
N LEU A 88 -9.41 22.50 14.07
CA LEU A 88 -10.32 22.00 13.05
C LEU A 88 -11.52 21.34 13.73
N PRO A 89 -12.74 21.49 13.17
CA PRO A 89 -13.86 20.67 13.61
C PRO A 89 -13.47 19.19 13.45
N PRO A 90 -14.05 18.29 14.27
CA PRO A 90 -13.84 16.86 14.11
C PRO A 90 -14.06 16.51 12.65
N TYR A 91 -13.01 16.03 11.99
CA TYR A 91 -13.12 15.52 10.65
C TYR A 91 -13.93 14.23 10.74
N GLU A 92 -15.25 14.35 10.55
CA GLU A 92 -16.09 13.22 10.18
C GLU A 92 -15.63 12.79 8.79
N SER A 93 -14.57 11.97 8.73
CA SER A 93 -14.32 11.15 7.55
C SER A 93 -15.66 10.55 7.17
N ASP A 94 -16.15 10.81 5.95
CA ASP A 94 -17.41 10.29 5.44
C ASP A 94 -17.29 8.79 5.21
N ARG A 95 -17.06 8.06 6.32
CA ARG A 95 -16.90 6.61 6.40
C ARG A 95 -18.16 5.92 5.94
N SER A 96 -19.29 6.63 5.88
CA SER A 96 -20.52 6.16 5.28
C SER A 96 -20.27 5.64 3.86
N THR A 97 -19.51 6.38 3.05
CA THR A 97 -19.16 5.96 1.68
C THR A 97 -18.30 4.70 1.66
N THR A 98 -17.23 4.66 2.47
CA THR A 98 -16.35 3.50 2.56
C THR A 98 -17.07 2.26 3.12
N HIS A 99 -17.93 2.43 4.14
CA HIS A 99 -18.73 1.34 4.69
C HIS A 99 -19.78 0.84 3.70
N ALA A 100 -20.41 1.74 2.94
CA ALA A 100 -21.35 1.37 1.89
C ALA A 100 -20.67 0.59 0.77
N ASP A 101 -19.46 1.00 0.38
CA ASP A 101 -18.65 0.26 -0.60
C ASP A 101 -18.24 -1.10 -0.05
N VAL A 102 -17.75 -1.19 1.19
CA VAL A 102 -17.38 -2.47 1.81
C VAL A 102 -18.59 -3.41 1.90
N ALA A 103 -19.76 -2.92 2.30
CA ALA A 103 -20.99 -3.70 2.36
C ALA A 103 -21.37 -4.26 0.97
N ARG A 104 -21.29 -3.43 -0.07
CA ARG A 104 -21.56 -3.85 -1.46
C ARG A 104 -20.60 -4.95 -1.93
N HIS A 105 -19.31 -4.80 -1.66
CA HIS A 105 -18.31 -5.80 -2.06
C HIS A 105 -18.48 -7.11 -1.29
N LEU A 106 -18.86 -7.05 -0.01
CA LEU A 106 -19.18 -8.24 0.77
C LEU A 106 -20.39 -8.97 0.20
N GLU A 107 -21.46 -8.24 -0.15
CA GLU A 107 -22.66 -8.82 -0.77
C GLU A 107 -22.33 -9.49 -2.12
N GLN A 108 -21.53 -8.84 -2.96
CA GLN A 108 -21.06 -9.41 -4.23
C GLN A 108 -20.21 -10.67 -4.00
N ALA A 109 -19.32 -10.67 -3.01
CA ALA A 109 -18.51 -11.83 -2.68
C ALA A 109 -19.36 -13.02 -2.20
N THR A 110 -20.40 -12.76 -1.40
CA THR A 110 -21.33 -13.82 -0.97
C THR A 110 -22.10 -14.42 -2.14
N GLN A 111 -22.56 -13.61 -3.10
CA GLN A 111 -23.23 -14.10 -4.30
C GLN A 111 -22.32 -14.99 -5.16
N LEU A 112 -21.03 -14.64 -5.26
CA LEU A 112 -20.05 -15.43 -6.00
C LEU A 112 -19.77 -16.78 -5.31
N LEU A 113 -19.66 -16.80 -3.99
CA LEU A 113 -19.50 -18.04 -3.23
C LEU A 113 -20.70 -18.98 -3.42
N GLU A 114 -21.92 -18.46 -3.29
CA GLU A 114 -23.14 -19.23 -3.53
C GLU A 114 -23.20 -19.77 -4.96
N ALA A 115 -22.84 -18.94 -5.96
CA ALA A 115 -22.81 -19.37 -7.35
C ALA A 115 -21.83 -20.53 -7.57
N VAL A 116 -20.61 -20.45 -7.01
CA VAL A 116 -19.60 -21.52 -7.11
C VAL A 116 -20.08 -22.80 -6.44
N GLU A 117 -20.66 -22.72 -5.24
CA GLU A 117 -21.21 -23.90 -4.55
C GLU A 117 -22.31 -24.59 -5.38
N THR A 118 -23.19 -23.81 -6.02
CA THR A 118 -24.25 -24.37 -6.89
C THR A 118 -23.69 -24.99 -8.17
N GLU A 119 -22.63 -24.44 -8.74
CA GLU A 119 -21.96 -24.97 -9.92
C GLU A 119 -21.23 -26.29 -9.61
N GLU A 120 -20.51 -26.34 -8.48
CA GLU A 120 -19.84 -27.56 -7.99
C GLU A 120 -20.85 -28.69 -7.71
N ALA A 121 -21.99 -28.37 -7.08
CA ALA A 121 -23.06 -29.34 -6.86
C ALA A 121 -23.64 -29.88 -8.18
N ALA A 122 -23.83 -29.01 -9.18
CA ALA A 122 -24.32 -29.41 -10.50
C ALA A 122 -23.29 -30.24 -11.28
N GLU A 123 -22.00 -29.95 -11.15
CA GLU A 123 -20.92 -30.78 -11.70
C GLU A 123 -20.87 -32.17 -11.06
N HIS A 124 -21.00 -32.25 -9.74
CA HIS A 124 -20.98 -33.53 -9.03
C HIS A 124 -22.16 -34.43 -9.43
N ILE A 125 -23.35 -33.85 -9.60
CA ILE A 125 -24.54 -34.58 -10.12
C ILE A 125 -24.30 -35.07 -11.56
N ARG A 126 -23.70 -34.23 -12.42
CA ARG A 126 -23.37 -34.62 -13.80
C ARG A 126 -22.37 -35.78 -13.83
N GLN A 127 -21.31 -35.72 -13.03
CA GLN A 127 -20.28 -36.76 -12.93
C GLN A 127 -20.83 -38.10 -12.42
N THR A 128 -21.72 -38.07 -11.41
CA THR A 128 -22.36 -39.27 -10.86
C THR A 128 -23.37 -39.90 -11.83
N ALA A 129 -24.10 -39.09 -12.61
CA ALA A 129 -24.97 -39.58 -13.66
C ALA A 129 -24.18 -40.25 -14.81
N THR A 130 -23.04 -39.68 -15.21
CA THR A 130 -22.17 -40.27 -16.23
C THR A 130 -21.53 -41.58 -15.78
N SER A 131 -21.06 -41.67 -14.53
CA SER A 131 -20.47 -42.92 -14.01
C SER A 131 -21.52 -44.03 -13.87
N PHE A 132 -22.76 -43.71 -13.51
CA PHE A 132 -23.85 -44.68 -13.46
C PHE A 132 -24.21 -45.22 -14.86
N ALA A 133 -24.22 -44.34 -15.87
CA ALA A 133 -24.47 -44.74 -17.26
C ALA A 133 -23.35 -45.63 -17.83
N GLU A 134 -22.08 -45.37 -17.48
CA GLU A 134 -20.94 -46.19 -17.90
C GLU A 134 -20.91 -47.58 -17.26
N ILE A 135 -21.36 -47.71 -16.01
CA ILE A 135 -21.44 -49.01 -15.31
C ILE A 135 -22.63 -49.84 -15.81
N SER A 136 -23.66 -49.20 -16.36
CA SER A 136 -24.85 -49.85 -16.94
C SER A 136 -24.66 -50.23 -18.41
N VAL A 137 -23.55 -50.88 -18.77
CA VAL A 137 -23.50 -51.67 -20.01
C VAL A 137 -24.29 -52.95 -19.75
N PHE A 138 -25.60 -52.89 -19.99
CA PHE A 138 -26.49 -54.05 -19.93
C PHE A 138 -25.90 -55.19 -20.78
N PRO A 139 -25.68 -56.40 -20.21
CA PRO A 139 -25.26 -57.52 -21.03
C PRO A 139 -26.35 -57.80 -22.08
N LYS A 140 -25.92 -57.83 -23.34
CA LYS A 140 -26.77 -58.12 -24.51
C LYS A 140 -27.62 -59.38 -24.21
N PRO A 141 -28.96 -59.31 -24.27
CA PRO A 141 -29.79 -60.48 -24.00
C PRO A 141 -29.47 -61.56 -25.04
N ALA A 142 -29.16 -62.76 -24.57
CA ALA A 142 -28.80 -63.90 -25.40
C ALA A 142 -29.95 -64.24 -26.38
N GLU A 143 -29.67 -64.14 -27.68
CA GLU A 143 -30.56 -64.61 -28.74
C GLU A 143 -30.70 -66.14 -28.61
N LYS A 144 -31.88 -66.60 -28.16
CA LYS A 144 -32.29 -67.99 -28.34
C LYS A 144 -32.99 -68.13 -29.70
N PRO A 145 -32.61 -69.10 -30.55
CA PRO A 145 -33.31 -69.35 -31.79
C PRO A 145 -34.58 -70.15 -31.49
N ALA A 146 -35.74 -69.60 -31.81
CA ALA A 146 -36.98 -70.34 -31.86
C ALA A 146 -37.55 -70.23 -33.28
N GLU A 147 -37.17 -71.21 -34.11
CA GLU A 147 -37.97 -71.63 -35.26
C GLU A 147 -39.36 -72.01 -34.75
N PHE A 148 -40.40 -71.29 -35.14
CA PHE A 148 -41.72 -71.91 -35.23
C PHE A 148 -42.64 -71.17 -36.22
N GLN A 149 -42.66 -71.75 -37.42
CA GLN A 149 -43.77 -71.95 -38.36
C GLN A 149 -44.97 -70.99 -38.32
N ASP A 150 -45.09 -70.28 -39.44
CA ASP A 150 -46.29 -69.68 -40.00
C ASP A 150 -47.39 -70.74 -40.22
N PRO A 151 -48.67 -70.42 -39.92
CA PRO A 151 -49.62 -70.51 -41.02
C PRO A 151 -50.74 -69.45 -41.01
N SER A 152 -50.92 -68.86 -42.18
CA SER A 152 -52.20 -68.83 -42.93
C SER A 152 -53.31 -67.82 -42.56
N ARG A 153 -53.49 -66.88 -43.50
CA ARG A 153 -54.74 -66.49 -44.19
C ARG A 153 -56.04 -66.27 -43.39
N CYS A 154 -56.58 -65.05 -43.51
CA CYS A 154 -57.93 -64.72 -44.02
C CYS A 154 -58.07 -63.18 -44.11
N ARG A 155 -58.01 -62.56 -45.30
CA ARG A 155 -59.13 -62.16 -46.20
C ARG A 155 -60.28 -61.34 -45.56
N HIS A 156 -60.39 -60.12 -46.10
CA HIS A 156 -61.59 -59.43 -46.61
C HIS A 156 -62.49 -58.55 -45.72
N SER A 157 -62.55 -57.29 -46.18
CA SER A 157 -63.74 -56.47 -46.45
C SER A 157 -64.39 -55.67 -45.32
N ARG A 158 -64.35 -54.34 -45.49
CA ARG A 158 -65.55 -53.52 -45.70
C ARG A 158 -65.31 -52.52 -46.82
#